data_AF-A0A6U9LKZ6-F1
#
_entry.id   AF-A0A6U9LKZ6-F1
#
_cell.length_a   1.000
_cell.length_b   1.000
_cell.length_c   1.000
_cell.angle_alpha   90.00
_cell.angle_beta   90.00
_cell.angle_gamma   90.00
#
_symmetry.space_group_name_H-M   'P 1'
#
loop_
_entity.id
_entity.type
_entity.pdbx_description
1 polymer ?
#
loop_
_entity_poly.entity_id
_entity_poly.type
_entity_poly.pdbx_seq_one_letter_code
_entity_poly.pdbx_strand_id
1 'polypeptide(L)'
;RKWASSWSQSSRSIPSFCMSRGCTRFLQIKKAYARTEAARVASHKKLRATWRNAVNSLGELASVIIDGDVFSSLLGENCDATQADQTVAQFRMAVSGIRMLQARFAAGALQPPDAAPVQEAAQRVQRDYEDAKKACK
;
A
#
# COMPACT_ATOMS: atom_id res chain seq x y z
N ARG A 1 -29.55 -16.22 -3.36
CA ARG A 1 -30.54 -15.18 -3.02
C ARG A 1 -30.24 -13.95 -3.86
N LYS A 2 -31.00 -13.77 -4.95
CA LYS A 2 -30.84 -12.69 -5.93
C LYS A 2 -31.53 -11.42 -5.38
N TRP A 3 -30.79 -10.36 -5.14
CA TRP A 3 -31.34 -9.01 -4.89
C TRP A 3 -30.68 -8.04 -5.88
N ALA A 4 -31.03 -8.21 -7.15
CA ALA A 4 -30.60 -7.31 -8.22
C ALA A 4 -31.66 -7.34 -9.32
N SER A 5 -32.71 -6.55 -9.15
CA SER A 5 -33.56 -6.10 -10.25
C SER A 5 -34.54 -5.04 -9.76
N SER A 6 -34.71 -4.01 -10.59
CA SER A 6 -35.70 -2.93 -10.50
C SER A 6 -35.29 -1.68 -9.71
N TRP A 7 -34.38 -0.91 -10.28
CA TRP A 7 -34.48 0.56 -10.22
C TRP A 7 -35.06 1.02 -11.56
N SER A 8 -36.37 0.83 -11.70
CA SER A 8 -37.17 1.42 -12.75
C SER A 8 -37.18 2.94 -12.58
N GLN A 9 -36.84 3.65 -13.65
CA GLN A 9 -37.07 5.08 -13.82
C GLN A 9 -38.53 5.41 -13.52
N SER A 10 -38.78 6.05 -12.38
CA SER A 10 -40.03 6.74 -12.12
C SER A 10 -39.72 8.17 -11.70
N SER A 11 -39.55 9.02 -12.70
CA SER A 11 -39.73 10.45 -12.62
C SER A 11 -41.20 10.75 -12.29
N ARG A 12 -41.56 10.56 -11.01
CA ARG A 12 -42.81 11.08 -10.44
C ARG A 12 -42.46 12.18 -9.45
N SER A 13 -42.94 13.38 -9.79
CA SER A 13 -43.30 14.47 -8.88
C SER A 13 -42.84 14.31 -7.42
N ILE A 14 -41.83 15.08 -7.05
CA ILE A 14 -41.39 15.26 -5.66
C ILE A 14 -42.59 15.79 -4.85
N PRO A 15 -43.11 15.07 -3.85
CA PRO A 15 -44.10 15.63 -2.96
C PRO A 15 -43.42 16.70 -2.10
N SER A 16 -43.93 17.93 -2.12
CA SER A 16 -43.46 19.11 -1.37
C SER A 16 -43.62 19.01 0.16
N PHE A 17 -43.52 17.82 0.77
CA PHE A 17 -44.06 17.56 2.11
C PHE A 17 -43.04 17.52 3.26
N CYS A 18 -41.93 18.26 3.18
CA CYS A 18 -40.99 18.33 4.31
C CYS A 18 -40.41 19.75 4.45
N MET A 19 -41.27 20.73 4.77
CA MET A 19 -40.89 22.13 5.06
C MET A 19 -40.55 22.40 6.53
N SER A 20 -40.51 21.38 7.40
CA SER A 20 -40.05 21.58 8.78
C SER A 20 -38.53 21.68 8.84
N ARG A 21 -37.99 22.52 9.74
CA ARG A 21 -36.53 22.66 9.99
C ARG A 21 -35.83 21.32 10.31
N GLY A 22 -36.57 20.31 10.76
CA GLY A 22 -36.04 18.97 11.02
C GLY A 22 -35.71 18.17 9.75
N CYS A 23 -36.52 18.27 8.69
CA CYS A 23 -36.31 17.50 7.47
C CYS A 23 -35.05 17.94 6.70
N THR A 24 -34.78 19.26 6.65
CA THR A 24 -33.61 19.81 5.96
C THR A 24 -32.31 19.36 6.64
N ARG A 25 -32.26 19.37 7.98
CA ARG A 25 -31.10 18.89 8.77
C ARG A 25 -30.83 17.40 8.55
N PHE A 26 -31.87 16.56 8.56
CA PHE A 26 -31.70 15.13 8.32
C PHE A 26 -31.19 14.82 6.90
N LEU A 27 -31.72 15.52 5.88
CA LEU A 27 -31.23 15.39 4.49
C LEU A 27 -29.76 15.85 4.36
N GLN A 28 -29.38 16.92 5.05
CA GLN A 28 -27.98 17.37 5.09
C GLN A 28 -27.06 16.34 5.75
N ILE A 29 -27.47 15.74 6.86
CA ILE A 29 -26.72 14.67 7.54
C ILE A 29 -26.56 13.46 6.61
N LYS A 30 -27.64 13.02 5.95
CA LYS A 30 -27.57 11.92 4.98
C LYS A 30 -26.60 12.21 3.84
N LYS A 31 -26.65 13.42 3.27
CA LYS A 31 -25.71 13.85 2.21
C LYS A 31 -24.27 13.93 2.72
N ALA A 32 -24.05 14.42 3.93
CA ALA A 32 -22.72 14.45 4.55
C ALA A 32 -22.18 13.03 4.76
N TYR A 33 -23.00 12.15 5.34
CA TYR A 33 -22.66 10.74 5.54
C TYR A 33 -22.34 10.01 4.23
N ALA A 34 -23.15 10.20 3.19
CA ALA A 34 -22.90 9.59 1.88
C ALA A 34 -21.55 10.06 1.29
N ARG A 35 -21.19 11.34 1.47
CA ARG A 35 -19.88 11.87 1.05
C ARG A 35 -18.72 11.29 1.85
N THR A 36 -18.86 11.18 3.17
CA THR A 36 -17.80 10.58 4.01
C THR A 36 -17.60 9.11 3.68
N GLU A 37 -18.67 8.38 3.40
CA GLU A 37 -18.61 6.97 3.02
C GLU A 37 -17.94 6.79 1.64
N ALA A 38 -18.30 7.63 0.66
CA ALA A 38 -17.64 7.62 -0.64
C ALA A 38 -16.14 7.94 -0.52
N ALA A 39 -15.77 8.93 0.29
CA ALA A 39 -14.37 9.28 0.54
C ALA A 39 -13.59 8.15 1.25
N ARG A 40 -14.22 7.45 2.19
CA ARG A 40 -13.66 6.28 2.87
C ARG A 40 -13.35 5.17 1.87
N VAL A 41 -14.33 4.82 1.02
CA VAL A 41 -14.16 3.80 -0.03
C VAL A 41 -13.04 4.17 -1.01
N ALA A 42 -12.99 5.44 -1.45
CA ALA A 42 -11.93 5.93 -2.32
C ALA A 42 -10.53 5.83 -1.66
N SER A 43 -10.43 6.20 -0.39
CA SER A 43 -9.19 6.12 0.38
C SER A 43 -8.71 4.67 0.54
N HIS A 44 -9.62 3.74 0.81
CA HIS A 44 -9.31 2.32 0.89
C HIS A 44 -8.80 1.77 -0.44
N LYS A 45 -9.43 2.16 -1.55
CA LYS A 45 -8.97 1.79 -2.90
C LYS A 45 -7.55 2.31 -3.15
N LYS A 46 -7.27 3.57 -2.78
CA LYS A 46 -5.95 4.17 -2.95
C LYS A 46 -4.91 3.45 -2.09
N LEU A 47 -5.21 3.15 -0.83
CA LEU A 47 -4.30 2.42 0.07
C LEU A 47 -3.92 1.04 -0.49
N ARG A 48 -4.91 0.28 -1.01
CA ARG A 48 -4.66 -1.01 -1.69
C ARG A 48 -3.81 -0.87 -2.96
N ALA A 49 -4.03 0.19 -3.74
CA ALA A 49 -3.20 0.46 -4.92
C ALA A 49 -1.76 0.79 -4.52
N THR A 50 -1.57 1.67 -3.53
CA THR A 50 -0.26 2.03 -2.99
C THR A 50 0.48 0.82 -2.44
N TRP A 51 -0.21 -0.05 -1.71
CA TRP A 51 0.36 -1.31 -1.24
C TRP A 51 0.92 -2.16 -2.38
N ARG A 52 0.09 -2.48 -3.37
CA ARG A 52 0.50 -3.33 -4.51
C ARG A 52 1.69 -2.72 -5.25
N ASN A 53 1.65 -1.42 -5.52
CA ASN A 53 2.75 -0.74 -6.21
C ASN A 53 4.04 -0.83 -5.39
N ALA A 54 3.98 -0.57 -4.08
CA ALA A 54 5.15 -0.60 -3.22
C ALA A 54 5.75 -2.01 -3.11
N VAL A 55 4.91 -3.05 -2.97
CA VAL A 55 5.37 -4.45 -2.94
C VAL A 55 5.99 -4.85 -4.27
N ASN A 56 5.37 -4.49 -5.41
CA ASN A 56 5.91 -4.81 -6.73
C ASN A 56 7.28 -4.13 -6.95
N SER A 57 7.38 -2.83 -6.67
CA SER A 57 8.64 -2.10 -6.85
C SER A 57 9.75 -2.62 -5.94
N LEU A 58 9.44 -3.05 -4.71
CA LEU A 58 10.43 -3.67 -3.83
C LEU A 58 10.85 -5.06 -4.29
N GLY A 59 9.91 -5.84 -4.85
CA GLY A 59 10.20 -7.13 -5.46
C GLY A 59 11.13 -6.99 -6.67
N GLU A 60 10.82 -6.04 -7.56
CA GLU A 60 11.66 -5.72 -8.72
C GLU A 60 13.04 -5.21 -8.31
N LEU A 61 13.11 -4.31 -7.32
CA LEU A 61 14.40 -3.84 -6.80
C LEU A 61 15.21 -5.00 -6.20
N ALA A 62 14.57 -5.89 -5.45
CA ALA A 62 15.25 -7.05 -4.88
C ALA A 62 15.75 -8.01 -5.97
N SER A 63 14.98 -8.26 -7.03
CA SER A 63 15.44 -9.09 -8.15
C SER A 63 16.61 -8.45 -8.88
N VAL A 64 16.57 -7.13 -9.13
CA VAL A 64 17.69 -6.42 -9.77
C VAL A 64 18.97 -6.50 -8.93
N ILE A 65 18.87 -6.38 -7.61
CA ILE A 65 20.02 -6.49 -6.71
C ILE A 65 20.62 -7.90 -6.78
N ILE A 66 19.78 -8.93 -6.62
CA ILE A 66 20.20 -10.32 -6.50
C ILE A 66 20.69 -10.87 -7.84
N ASP A 67 19.89 -10.71 -8.91
CA ASP A 67 20.21 -11.29 -10.21
C ASP A 67 21.33 -10.51 -10.93
N GLY A 68 21.57 -9.26 -10.51
CA GLY A 68 22.59 -8.39 -11.08
C GLY A 68 23.95 -8.45 -10.37
N ASP A 69 24.12 -9.31 -9.36
CA ASP A 69 25.31 -9.37 -8.50
C ASP A 69 25.76 -7.97 -8.02
N VAL A 70 24.78 -7.11 -7.72
CA VAL A 70 25.02 -5.67 -7.54
C VAL A 70 25.99 -5.43 -6.38
N PHE A 71 25.90 -6.20 -5.30
CA PHE A 71 26.81 -6.02 -4.15
C PHE A 71 28.25 -6.39 -4.48
N SER A 72 28.49 -7.41 -5.31
CA SER A 72 29.84 -7.75 -5.78
C SER A 72 30.43 -6.58 -6.58
N SER A 73 29.62 -5.95 -7.44
CA SER A 73 30.05 -4.77 -8.20
C SER A 73 30.26 -3.54 -7.31
N LEU A 74 29.43 -3.33 -6.29
CA LEU A 74 29.51 -2.18 -5.39
C LEU A 74 30.69 -2.27 -4.41
N LEU A 75 31.06 -3.48 -3.99
CA LEU A 75 32.22 -3.71 -3.13
C LEU A 75 33.53 -3.49 -3.90
N GLY A 76 33.54 -3.78 -5.20
CA GLY A 76 34.70 -3.60 -6.06
C GLY A 76 35.93 -4.39 -5.61
N GLU A 77 37.10 -4.09 -6.19
CA GLU A 77 38.36 -4.79 -5.89
C GLU A 77 38.90 -4.49 -4.48
N ASN A 78 38.56 -3.32 -3.92
CA ASN A 78 39.04 -2.87 -2.61
C ASN A 78 38.10 -3.22 -1.46
N CYS A 79 36.97 -3.88 -1.75
CA CYS A 79 35.97 -4.24 -0.75
C CYS A 79 35.43 -3.06 0.06
N ASP A 80 35.33 -1.89 -0.56
CA ASP A 80 34.76 -0.72 0.09
C ASP A 80 33.25 -0.90 0.22
N ALA A 81 32.81 -1.15 1.44
CA ALA A 81 31.41 -1.41 1.74
C ALA A 81 30.54 -0.15 1.74
N THR A 82 31.09 1.07 1.59
CA THR A 82 30.32 2.30 1.79
C THR A 82 29.06 2.38 0.92
N GLN A 83 29.17 2.06 -0.38
CA GLN A 83 28.01 2.11 -1.29
C GLN A 83 27.06 0.92 -1.08
N ALA A 84 27.60 -0.27 -0.82
CA ALA A 84 26.82 -1.46 -0.52
C ALA A 84 26.00 -1.29 0.78
N ASP A 85 26.62 -0.73 1.83
CA ASP A 85 26.01 -0.41 3.11
C ASP A 85 24.87 0.59 2.96
N GLN A 86 25.10 1.66 2.17
CA GLN A 86 24.07 2.63 1.86
C GLN A 86 22.89 2.00 1.12
N THR A 87 23.16 1.11 0.16
CA THR A 87 22.13 0.42 -0.62
C THR A 87 21.26 -0.47 0.28
N VAL A 88 21.88 -1.26 1.17
CA VAL A 88 21.16 -2.09 2.15
C VAL A 88 20.36 -1.21 3.11
N ALA A 89 20.92 -0.10 3.59
CA ALA A 89 20.22 0.83 4.47
C ALA A 89 18.99 1.45 3.80
N GLN A 90 19.11 1.89 2.55
CA GLN A 90 17.99 2.42 1.75
C GLN A 90 16.91 1.37 1.53
N PHE A 91 17.30 0.14 1.18
CA PHE A 91 16.36 -0.97 1.02
C PHE A 91 15.60 -1.26 2.32
N ARG A 92 16.29 -1.32 3.46
CA ARG A 92 15.67 -1.51 4.79
C ARG A 92 14.69 -0.39 5.14
N MET A 93 15.01 0.86 4.83
CA MET A 93 14.09 1.99 5.03
C MET A 93 12.83 1.83 4.17
N ALA A 94 12.97 1.38 2.93
CA ALA A 94 11.82 1.16 2.06
C ALA A 94 10.91 0.02 2.58
N VAL A 95 11.50 -1.06 3.09
CA VAL A 95 10.77 -2.16 3.77
C VAL A 95 10.05 -1.66 5.03
N SER A 96 10.67 -0.76 5.81
CA SER A 96 10.01 -0.09 6.94
C SER A 96 8.77 0.69 6.51
N GLY A 97 8.82 1.34 5.35
CA GLY A 97 7.66 2.00 4.73
C GLY A 97 6.46 1.07 4.51
N ILE A 98 6.69 -0.20 4.18
CA ILE A 98 5.62 -1.21 4.05
C ILE A 98 4.94 -1.47 5.40
N ARG A 99 5.69 -1.52 6.51
CA ARG A 99 5.10 -1.66 7.85
C ARG A 99 4.21 -0.47 8.21
N MET A 100 4.62 0.74 7.83
CA MET A 100 3.76 1.93 7.99
C MET A 100 2.46 1.79 7.20
N LEU A 101 2.50 1.24 5.98
CA LEU A 101 1.28 0.98 5.21
C LEU A 101 0.39 -0.05 5.91
N GLN A 102 0.94 -1.13 6.48
CA GLN A 102 0.15 -2.11 7.26
C GLN A 102 -0.59 -1.44 8.43
N ALA A 103 0.09 -0.55 9.16
CA ALA A 103 -0.54 0.21 10.24
C ALA A 103 -1.72 1.06 9.75
N ARG A 104 -1.64 1.63 8.54
CA ARG A 104 -2.76 2.37 7.93
C ARG A 104 -3.94 1.48 7.53
N PHE A 105 -3.70 0.21 7.17
CA PHE A 105 -4.79 -0.75 6.97
C PHE A 105 -5.52 -1.01 8.29
N ALA A 106 -4.79 -1.25 9.37
CA ALA A 106 -5.37 -1.45 10.69
C ALA A 106 -6.19 -0.24 11.15
N ALA A 107 -5.64 0.97 11.00
CA ALA A 107 -6.35 2.22 11.32
C ALA A 107 -7.62 2.43 10.48
N GLY A 108 -7.64 1.92 9.24
CA GLY A 108 -8.82 1.93 8.36
C GLY A 108 -9.82 0.79 8.61
N ALA A 109 -9.64 -0.02 9.66
CA ALA A 109 -10.40 -1.24 9.91
C ALA A 109 -10.42 -2.19 8.70
N LEU A 110 -9.31 -2.25 7.97
CA LEU A 110 -9.08 -3.16 6.85
C LEU A 110 -8.13 -4.28 7.28
N GLN A 111 -8.35 -5.47 6.73
CA GLN A 111 -7.36 -6.54 6.83
C GLN A 111 -6.07 -6.10 6.09
N PRO A 112 -4.91 -6.08 6.77
CA PRO A 112 -3.66 -5.79 6.11
C PRO A 112 -3.34 -6.91 5.12
N PRO A 113 -2.80 -6.59 3.93
CA PRO A 113 -2.34 -7.62 3.01
C PRO A 113 -1.11 -8.34 3.58
N ASP A 114 -0.84 -9.53 3.03
CA ASP A 114 0.33 -10.31 3.40
C ASP A 114 1.63 -9.57 3.05
N ALA A 115 2.53 -9.47 4.02
CA ALA A 115 3.85 -8.86 3.87
C ALA A 115 4.98 -9.89 3.82
N ALA A 116 4.68 -11.19 3.94
CA ALA A 116 5.67 -12.25 3.87
C ALA A 116 6.55 -12.16 2.61
N PRO A 117 6.03 -11.87 1.40
CA PRO A 117 6.87 -11.74 0.21
C PRO A 117 7.92 -10.62 0.30
N VAL A 118 7.58 -9.50 0.94
CA VAL A 118 8.52 -8.38 1.14
C VAL A 118 9.57 -8.76 2.18
N GLN A 119 9.16 -9.43 3.25
CA GLN A 119 10.09 -9.90 4.28
C GLN A 119 11.08 -10.91 3.71
N GLU A 120 10.60 -11.83 2.87
CA GLU A 120 11.44 -12.79 2.18
C GLU A 120 12.43 -12.10 1.24
N ALA A 121 11.95 -11.16 0.40
CA ALA A 121 12.81 -10.37 -0.47
C ALA A 121 13.90 -9.62 0.32
N ALA A 122 13.55 -9.04 1.46
CA ALA A 122 14.50 -8.36 2.33
C ALA A 122 15.55 -9.30 2.93
N GLN A 123 15.15 -10.51 3.31
CA GLN A 123 16.10 -11.52 3.78
C GLN A 123 17.03 -11.98 2.67
N ARG A 124 16.54 -12.14 1.42
CA ARG A 124 17.38 -12.50 0.28
C ARG A 124 18.42 -11.43 -0.01
N VAL A 125 18.01 -10.16 -0.10
CA VAL A 125 18.93 -9.02 -0.28
C VAL A 125 19.97 -8.95 0.85
N GLN A 126 19.55 -9.20 2.10
CA GLN A 126 20.50 -9.22 3.22
C GLN A 126 21.52 -10.36 3.09
N ARG A 127 21.07 -11.57 2.75
CA ARG A 127 21.98 -12.72 2.58
C ARG A 127 22.98 -12.47 1.46
N ASP A 128 22.50 -11.99 0.32
CA ASP A 128 23.32 -11.65 -0.84
C ASP A 128 24.43 -10.63 -0.48
N TYR A 129 24.07 -9.57 0.25
CA TYR A 129 25.05 -8.61 0.77
C TYR A 129 26.09 -9.25 1.71
N GLU A 130 25.65 -10.07 2.68
CA GLU A 130 26.58 -10.73 3.61
C GLU A 130 27.51 -11.71 2.89
N ASP A 131 27.01 -12.41 1.89
CA ASP A 131 27.78 -13.38 1.12
C ASP A 131 28.79 -12.68 0.21
N ALA A 132 28.40 -11.60 -0.47
CA ALA A 132 29.32 -10.75 -1.23
C ALA A 132 30.42 -10.16 -0.33
N LYS A 133 30.06 -9.70 0.88
CA LYS A 133 31.01 -9.16 1.86
C LYS A 133 32.00 -10.20 2.37
N LYS A 134 31.58 -11.47 2.52
CA LYS A 134 32.48 -12.57 2.89
C LYS A 134 33.40 -12.95 1.73
N ALA A 135 32.88 -12.99 0.50
CA ALA A 135 33.66 -13.35 -0.69
C ALA A 135 34.76 -12.32 -1.00
N CYS A 136 34.60 -11.08 -0.54
CA CYS A 136 35.58 -10.02 -0.71
C CYS A 136 36.76 -10.10 0.30
N LYS A 137 36.66 -10.90 1.37
CA LYS A 137 37.74 -11.07 2.35
C LYS A 137 38.72 -12.16 1.95
#